data_AF-A0A8C8YM58-F1
#
_entry.id   AF-A0A8C8YM58-F1
#
_cell.length_a   1.000
_cell.length_b   1.000
_cell.length_c   1.000
_cell.angle_alpha   90.00
_cell.angle_beta   90.00
_cell.angle_gamma   90.00
#
_symmetry.space_group_name_H-M   'P 1'
#
loop_
_entity.id
_entity.type
_entity.pdbx_description
1 polymer ?
#
loop_
_entity_poly.entity_id
_entity_poly.type
_entity_poly.pdbx_seq_one_letter_code
_entity_poly.pdbx_strand_id
1 'polypeptide(L)'
;MWLLIALLLGDWLLLQVSSRVFTEGEPLDLRCHGWKNKLMYNVIFYQNGKAFKFFPQNSELSILKTNTSHNGIYHCSAMGRHRYTSAGVSVTVKGLQSSTPAWFNIVFYLIVGIITLVDTVLCMTIHKKLQRKKKRNLAISLDSNHGKKVTSCLQKDRHLEEELKCQEQEEEKLQERTHQKKPKKEER
;
A
#
# COMPACT_ATOMS: atom_id res chain seq x y z
N MET A 1 -16.79 -24.91 -13.54
CA MET A 1 -16.73 -24.35 -14.90
C MET A 1 -15.29 -24.15 -15.42
N TRP A 2 -14.35 -23.61 -14.64
CA TRP A 2 -12.97 -23.34 -15.10
C TRP A 2 -12.11 -24.60 -15.43
N LEU A 3 -12.37 -25.74 -14.79
CA LEU A 3 -11.66 -27.00 -15.05
C LEU A 3 -12.02 -27.67 -16.40
N LEU A 4 -13.19 -27.39 -16.96
CA LEU A 4 -13.67 -28.01 -18.19
C LEU A 4 -13.09 -27.35 -19.46
N ILE A 5 -12.75 -26.07 -19.41
CA ILE A 5 -12.14 -25.35 -20.55
C ILE A 5 -10.69 -25.80 -20.74
N ALA A 6 -9.97 -26.08 -19.65
CA ALA A 6 -8.59 -26.60 -19.71
C ALA A 6 -8.49 -28.02 -20.29
N LEU A 7 -9.56 -28.81 -20.26
CA LEU A 7 -9.58 -30.18 -20.79
C LEU A 7 -9.99 -30.24 -22.28
N LEU A 8 -10.55 -29.16 -22.85
CA LEU A 8 -10.99 -29.11 -24.25
C LEU A 8 -9.89 -28.64 -25.22
N LEU A 9 -8.84 -28.00 -24.70
CA LEU A 9 -7.65 -27.63 -25.45
C LEU A 9 -6.54 -28.56 -24.97
N GLY A 10 -6.43 -29.74 -25.59
CA GLY A 10 -5.25 -30.59 -25.38
C GLY A 10 -4.03 -29.87 -25.93
N ASP A 11 -3.42 -28.99 -25.15
CA ASP A 11 -2.38 -28.10 -25.65
C ASP A 11 -1.23 -28.90 -26.27
N TRP A 12 -1.03 -28.73 -27.58
CA TRP A 12 0.07 -29.34 -28.32
C TRP A 12 1.44 -28.82 -27.85
N LEU A 13 1.45 -27.70 -27.10
CA LEU A 13 2.61 -27.07 -26.49
C LEU A 13 2.38 -26.82 -25.00
N LEU A 14 3.36 -27.18 -24.19
CA LEU A 14 3.38 -26.92 -22.77
C LEU A 14 4.56 -26.02 -22.43
N LEU A 15 4.30 -24.87 -21.78
CA LEU A 15 5.36 -24.06 -21.21
C LEU A 15 5.74 -24.63 -19.83
N GLN A 16 6.95 -25.15 -19.73
CA GLN A 16 7.55 -25.58 -18.47
C GLN A 16 8.31 -24.41 -17.85
N VAL A 17 8.12 -24.22 -16.55
CA VAL A 17 8.77 -23.17 -15.75
C VAL A 17 9.34 -23.82 -14.49
N SER A 18 10.54 -23.45 -14.07
CA SER A 18 11.19 -24.02 -12.88
C SER A 18 10.39 -23.80 -11.58
N SER A 19 9.78 -22.62 -11.42
CA SER A 19 8.87 -22.27 -10.32
C SER A 19 7.81 -21.28 -10.80
N ARG A 20 6.78 -21.04 -10.00
CA ARG A 20 5.80 -19.95 -10.25
C ARG A 20 6.07 -18.72 -9.39
N VAL A 21 6.82 -18.92 -8.30
CA VAL A 21 7.15 -17.86 -7.34
C VAL A 21 8.66 -17.85 -7.18
N PHE A 22 9.26 -16.69 -7.45
CA PHE A 22 10.70 -16.47 -7.37
C PHE A 22 10.99 -15.32 -6.41
N THR A 23 12.19 -15.29 -5.86
CA THR A 23 12.73 -14.09 -5.22
C THR A 23 13.61 -13.33 -6.21
N GLU A 24 13.69 -12.01 -6.04
CA GLU A 24 14.51 -11.16 -6.90
C GLU A 24 15.98 -11.61 -6.87
N GLY A 25 16.56 -11.78 -8.06
CA GLY A 25 17.90 -12.31 -8.27
C GLY A 25 17.96 -13.82 -8.54
N GLU A 26 16.88 -14.58 -8.33
CA GLU A 26 16.84 -16.01 -8.69
C GLU A 26 16.77 -16.22 -10.21
N PRO A 27 17.35 -17.31 -10.73
CA PRO A 27 17.24 -17.67 -12.13
C PRO A 27 15.85 -18.23 -12.46
N LEU A 28 15.27 -17.77 -13.57
CA LEU A 28 14.00 -18.25 -14.12
C LEU A 28 14.26 -19.02 -15.42
N ASP A 29 13.96 -20.31 -15.39
CA ASP A 29 14.12 -21.20 -16.55
C ASP A 29 12.76 -21.45 -17.21
N LEU A 30 12.70 -21.20 -18.51
CA LEU A 30 11.53 -21.34 -19.37
C LEU A 30 11.84 -22.33 -20.49
N ARG A 31 11.03 -23.38 -20.60
CA ARG A 31 11.18 -24.40 -21.65
C ARG A 31 9.86 -24.63 -22.37
N CYS A 32 9.87 -24.46 -23.69
CA CYS A 32 8.70 -24.77 -24.51
C CYS A 32 8.75 -26.26 -24.89
N HIS A 33 7.82 -27.04 -24.38
CA HIS A 33 7.79 -28.48 -24.58
C HIS A 33 6.68 -28.88 -25.58
N GLY A 34 7.06 -29.55 -26.66
CA GLY A 34 6.10 -30.10 -27.61
C GLY A 34 5.52 -31.42 -27.12
N TRP A 35 4.21 -31.62 -27.34
CA TRP A 35 3.55 -32.87 -26.99
C TRP A 35 4.26 -34.09 -27.57
N LYS A 36 4.48 -35.13 -26.74
CA LYS A 36 5.23 -36.35 -27.09
C LYS A 36 6.63 -36.08 -27.66
N ASN A 37 7.33 -35.06 -27.18
CA ASN A 37 8.68 -34.69 -27.65
C ASN A 37 8.76 -34.43 -29.17
N LYS A 38 7.67 -33.97 -29.79
CA LYS A 38 7.71 -33.63 -31.22
C LYS A 38 8.68 -32.48 -31.46
N LEU A 39 9.42 -32.56 -32.58
CA LEU A 39 10.24 -31.44 -33.05
C LEU A 39 9.36 -30.24 -33.40
N MET A 40 9.66 -29.13 -32.75
CA MET A 40 9.04 -27.83 -32.96
C MET A 40 10.12 -26.83 -33.39
N TYR A 41 9.79 -25.97 -34.33
CA TYR A 41 10.68 -24.97 -34.89
C TYR A 41 10.08 -23.57 -34.72
N ASN A 42 10.90 -22.54 -34.86
CA ASN A 42 10.48 -21.14 -34.73
C ASN A 42 9.73 -20.88 -33.41
N VAL A 43 10.36 -21.21 -32.29
CA VAL A 43 9.81 -21.01 -30.94
C VAL A 43 9.89 -19.53 -30.58
N ILE A 44 8.76 -18.96 -30.18
CA ILE A 44 8.65 -17.58 -29.68
C ILE A 44 8.13 -17.62 -28.25
N PHE A 45 8.81 -16.93 -27.35
CA PHE A 45 8.37 -16.71 -25.98
C PHE A 45 7.70 -15.34 -25.84
N TYR A 46 6.62 -15.34 -25.08
CA TYR A 46 5.79 -14.17 -24.81
C TYR A 46 5.69 -13.93 -23.31
N GLN A 47 5.70 -12.66 -22.92
CA GLN A 47 5.39 -12.19 -21.59
C GLN A 47 4.25 -11.17 -21.72
N ASN A 48 3.12 -11.42 -21.05
CA ASN A 48 1.93 -10.55 -21.11
C ASN A 48 1.46 -10.25 -22.55
N GLY A 49 1.56 -11.23 -23.46
CA GLY A 49 1.19 -11.07 -24.87
C GLY A 49 2.27 -10.47 -25.76
N LYS A 50 3.37 -9.97 -25.20
CA LYS A 50 4.48 -9.39 -25.96
C LYS A 50 5.58 -10.42 -26.19
N ALA A 51 5.93 -10.64 -27.46
CA ALA A 51 7.08 -11.46 -27.82
C ALA A 51 8.38 -10.79 -27.36
N PHE A 52 9.25 -11.54 -26.68
CA PHE A 52 10.52 -11.01 -26.19
C PHE A 52 11.72 -11.88 -26.54
N LYS A 53 11.51 -13.15 -26.91
CA LYS A 53 12.59 -14.04 -27.35
C LYS A 53 12.14 -14.98 -28.46
N PHE A 54 13.03 -15.21 -29.42
CA PHE A 54 12.85 -16.15 -30.53
C PHE A 54 14.01 -17.13 -30.60
N PHE A 55 13.70 -18.39 -30.89
CA PHE A 55 14.65 -19.44 -31.17
C PHE A 55 14.25 -20.20 -32.44
N PRO A 56 15.18 -20.44 -33.39
CA PRO A 56 14.89 -21.22 -34.60
C PRO A 56 14.49 -22.67 -34.31
N GLN A 57 15.04 -23.25 -33.24
CA GLN A 57 14.79 -24.61 -32.79
C GLN A 57 14.36 -24.62 -31.33
N ASN A 58 13.85 -25.76 -30.85
CA ASN A 58 13.47 -25.87 -29.45
C ASN A 58 14.68 -25.62 -28.54
N SER A 59 14.58 -24.62 -27.67
CA SER A 59 15.66 -24.20 -26.78
C SER A 59 15.07 -23.79 -25.44
N GLU A 60 15.88 -23.96 -24.41
CA GLU A 60 15.60 -23.47 -23.06
C GLU A 60 16.09 -22.04 -22.92
N LEU A 61 15.31 -21.23 -22.20
CA LEU A 61 15.59 -19.84 -21.93
C LEU A 61 15.75 -19.66 -20.42
N SER A 62 16.97 -19.31 -20.01
CA SER A 62 17.28 -18.99 -18.63
C SER A 62 17.46 -17.48 -18.45
N ILE A 63 16.62 -16.86 -17.63
CA ILE A 63 16.77 -15.48 -17.18
C ILE A 63 17.58 -15.53 -15.89
N LEU A 64 18.88 -15.20 -15.97
CA LEU A 64 19.82 -15.39 -14.86
C LEU A 64 19.49 -14.57 -13.60
N LYS A 65 18.90 -13.39 -13.76
CA LYS A 65 18.53 -12.49 -12.67
C LYS A 65 17.12 -11.98 -12.89
N THR A 66 16.16 -12.53 -12.15
CA THR A 66 14.79 -12.04 -12.15
C THR A 66 14.65 -10.77 -11.31
N ASN A 67 13.72 -9.93 -11.70
CA ASN A 67 13.32 -8.72 -10.98
C ASN A 67 11.80 -8.58 -11.03
N THR A 68 11.24 -7.56 -10.40
CA THR A 68 9.79 -7.31 -10.41
C THR A 68 9.20 -7.04 -11.80
N SER A 69 10.00 -6.60 -12.78
CA SER A 69 9.53 -6.40 -14.17
C SER A 69 9.37 -7.71 -14.94
N HIS A 70 9.92 -8.82 -14.45
CA HIS A 70 9.69 -10.16 -15.01
C HIS A 70 8.36 -10.76 -14.55
N ASN A 71 7.55 -10.04 -13.76
CA ASN A 71 6.23 -10.51 -13.35
C ASN A 71 5.26 -10.54 -14.53
N GLY A 72 4.43 -11.59 -14.59
CA GLY A 72 3.40 -11.68 -15.61
C GLY A 72 3.04 -13.09 -16.04
N ILE A 73 2.26 -13.16 -17.11
CA ILE A 73 1.80 -14.41 -17.72
C ILE A 73 2.69 -14.73 -18.92
N TYR A 74 3.36 -15.88 -18.85
CA TYR A 74 4.24 -16.38 -19.90
C TYR A 74 3.54 -17.44 -20.75
N HIS A 75 3.77 -17.42 -22.05
CA HIS A 75 3.39 -18.49 -22.96
C HIS A 75 4.42 -18.62 -24.08
N CYS A 76 4.41 -19.74 -24.79
CA CYS A 76 5.20 -19.92 -26.00
C CYS A 76 4.32 -20.26 -27.19
N SER A 77 4.78 -19.90 -28.39
CA SER A 77 4.25 -20.42 -29.64
C SER A 77 5.35 -21.08 -30.42
N ALA A 78 5.04 -22.15 -31.14
CA ALA A 78 6.00 -22.82 -32.00
C ALA A 78 5.32 -23.36 -33.25
N MET A 79 6.10 -23.55 -34.30
CA MET A 79 5.65 -24.11 -35.55
C MET A 79 5.91 -25.63 -35.57
N GLY A 80 4.86 -26.38 -35.89
CA GLY A 80 4.91 -27.79 -36.22
C GLY A 80 4.18 -28.01 -37.55
N ARG A 81 3.16 -28.88 -37.59
CA ARG A 81 2.24 -28.92 -38.74
C ARG A 81 1.45 -27.62 -38.93
N HIS A 82 1.11 -26.99 -37.81
CA HIS A 82 0.49 -25.67 -37.73
C HIS A 82 1.22 -24.88 -36.63
N ARG A 83 0.90 -23.59 -36.51
CA ARG A 83 1.34 -22.78 -35.38
C ARG A 83 0.50 -23.18 -34.16
N TYR A 84 1.17 -23.67 -33.13
CA TYR A 84 0.56 -23.99 -31.84
C TYR A 84 0.98 -22.94 -30.82
N THR A 85 0.16 -22.74 -29.80
CA THR A 85 0.42 -21.84 -28.68
C THR A 85 0.14 -22.60 -27.38
N SER A 86 0.97 -22.41 -26.36
CA SER A 86 0.79 -23.03 -25.04
C SER A 86 -0.22 -22.26 -24.18
N ALA A 87 -0.77 -22.92 -23.17
CA ALA A 87 -1.40 -22.21 -22.06
C ALA A 87 -0.46 -21.20 -21.40
N GLY A 88 -1.06 -20.15 -20.82
CA GLY A 88 -0.36 -19.13 -20.06
C GLY A 88 -0.03 -19.60 -18.64
N VAL A 89 1.20 -19.35 -18.20
CA VAL A 89 1.68 -19.61 -16.84
C VAL A 89 1.99 -18.30 -16.13
N SER A 90 1.35 -18.07 -14.99
CA SER A 90 1.61 -16.88 -14.17
C SER A 90 2.89 -17.05 -13.36
N VAL A 91 3.83 -16.12 -13.50
CA VAL A 91 5.10 -16.04 -12.77
C VAL A 91 5.12 -14.78 -11.91
N THR A 92 5.46 -14.95 -10.64
CA THR A 92 5.53 -13.88 -9.64
C THR A 92 6.91 -13.83 -9.01
N VAL A 93 7.62 -12.73 -9.19
CA VAL A 93 8.88 -12.41 -8.53
C VAL A 93 8.56 -11.51 -7.34
N LYS A 94 8.90 -11.99 -6.14
CA LYS A 94 8.88 -11.22 -4.91
C LYS A 94 10.14 -10.38 -4.87
N GLY A 95 9.99 -9.06 -4.80
CA GLY A 95 11.13 -8.18 -4.55
C GLY A 95 11.77 -8.50 -3.19
N LEU A 96 13.04 -8.14 -2.99
CA LEU A 96 13.58 -8.03 -1.64
C LEU A 96 12.77 -6.94 -0.92
N GLN A 97 11.70 -7.33 -0.25
CA GLN A 97 11.04 -6.47 0.71
C GLN A 97 12.08 -6.25 1.79
N SER A 98 12.76 -5.11 1.73
CA SER A 98 13.68 -4.64 2.76
C SER A 98 12.91 -4.71 4.06
N SER A 99 13.13 -5.78 4.81
CA SER A 99 12.44 -6.06 6.07
C SER A 99 12.57 -4.79 6.88
N THR A 100 11.46 -4.07 7.07
CA THR A 100 11.45 -2.80 7.81
C THR A 100 12.16 -3.07 9.11
N PRO A 101 13.37 -2.52 9.32
CA PRO A 101 14.20 -3.13 10.33
C PRO A 101 13.54 -2.96 11.69
N ALA A 102 13.58 -4.00 12.52
CA ALA A 102 12.80 -4.08 13.75
C ALA A 102 13.10 -2.90 14.71
N TRP A 103 14.29 -2.32 14.60
CA TRP A 103 14.70 -1.11 15.32
C TRP A 103 13.79 0.12 15.09
N PHE A 104 13.08 0.21 13.95
CA PHE A 104 12.21 1.36 13.66
C PHE A 104 10.97 1.30 14.54
N ASN A 105 10.46 0.11 14.83
CA ASN A 105 9.38 -0.08 15.79
C ASN A 105 9.85 0.35 17.19
N ILE A 106 11.06 -0.05 17.60
CA ILE A 106 11.62 0.31 18.90
C ILE A 106 11.73 1.84 19.04
N VAL A 107 12.31 2.51 18.05
CA VAL A 107 12.46 3.98 18.04
C VAL A 107 11.09 4.66 18.06
N PHE A 108 10.12 4.16 17.28
CA PHE A 108 8.76 4.70 17.25
C PHE A 108 8.06 4.58 18.62
N TYR A 109 8.13 3.41 19.26
CA TYR A 109 7.54 3.20 20.59
C TYR A 109 8.20 4.06 21.67
N LEU A 110 9.53 4.26 21.59
CA LEU A 110 10.23 5.15 22.52
C LEU A 110 9.77 6.60 22.37
N ILE A 111 9.63 7.10 21.14
CA ILE A 111 9.17 8.48 20.87
C ILE A 111 7.74 8.67 21.38
N VAL A 112 6.83 7.74 21.06
CA VAL A 112 5.43 7.79 21.52
C VAL A 112 5.36 7.70 23.05
N GLY A 113 6.17 6.86 23.67
CA GLY A 113 6.29 6.76 25.14
C GLY A 113 6.73 8.07 25.79
N ILE A 114 7.71 8.77 25.21
CA ILE A 114 8.18 10.07 25.74
C ILE A 114 7.10 11.14 25.59
N ILE A 115 6.46 11.25 24.42
CA ILE A 115 5.39 12.24 24.17
C ILE A 115 4.24 12.03 25.16
N THR A 116 3.77 10.80 25.32
CA THR A 116 2.70 10.47 26.28
C THR A 116 3.07 10.76 27.73
N LEU A 117 4.33 10.55 28.14
CA LEU A 117 4.81 10.93 29.48
C LEU A 117 4.81 12.44 29.68
N VAL A 118 5.29 13.21 28.71
CA VAL A 118 5.30 14.67 28.77
C VAL A 118 3.88 15.22 28.84
N ASP A 119 2.98 14.73 28.00
CA ASP A 119 1.58 15.17 27.95
C ASP A 119 0.83 14.81 29.22
N THR A 120 1.02 13.61 29.77
CA THR A 120 0.38 13.21 31.02
C THR A 120 0.89 14.04 32.21
N VAL A 121 2.20 14.32 32.29
CA VAL A 121 2.75 15.20 33.33
C VAL A 121 2.21 16.62 33.18
N LEU A 122 2.19 17.16 31.96
CA LEU A 122 1.66 18.50 31.68
C LEU A 122 0.17 18.57 32.06
N CYS A 123 -0.64 17.61 31.62
CA CYS A 123 -2.04 17.48 31.99
C CYS A 123 -2.23 17.41 33.51
N MET A 124 -1.41 16.63 34.23
CA MET A 124 -1.48 16.53 35.69
C MET A 124 -1.10 17.84 36.39
N THR A 125 -0.12 18.58 35.88
CA THR A 125 0.25 19.90 36.44
C THR A 125 -0.85 20.94 36.23
N ILE A 126 -1.47 20.97 35.05
CA ILE A 126 -2.60 21.85 34.72
C ILE A 126 -3.82 21.48 35.57
N HIS A 127 -4.15 20.18 35.67
CA HIS A 127 -5.27 19.70 36.48
C HIS A 127 -5.06 20.03 37.97
N LYS A 128 -3.84 19.85 38.51
CA LYS A 128 -3.53 20.28 39.90
C LYS A 128 -3.67 21.79 40.08
N LYS A 129 -3.25 22.61 39.12
CA LYS A 129 -3.49 24.06 39.16
C LYS A 129 -4.98 24.40 39.11
N LEU A 130 -5.74 23.71 38.26
CA LEU A 130 -7.20 23.89 38.14
C LEU A 130 -7.93 23.45 39.41
N GLN A 131 -7.54 22.35 40.03
CA GLN A 131 -8.08 21.88 41.32
C GLN A 131 -7.74 22.85 42.46
N ARG A 132 -6.52 23.41 42.51
CA ARG A 132 -6.17 24.47 43.47
C ARG A 132 -7.00 25.73 43.25
N LYS A 133 -7.25 26.11 41.98
CA LYS A 133 -8.09 27.26 41.62
C LYS A 133 -9.55 26.99 41.98
N LYS A 134 -10.08 25.79 41.72
CA LYS A 134 -11.43 25.36 42.14
C LYS A 134 -11.59 25.38 43.66
N LYS A 135 -10.59 24.91 44.42
CA LYS A 135 -10.59 24.93 45.89
C LYS A 135 -10.61 26.36 46.46
N ARG A 136 -9.91 27.32 45.83
CA ARG A 136 -9.98 28.75 46.20
C ARG A 136 -11.33 29.37 45.86
N ASN A 137 -11.90 29.08 44.69
CA ASN A 137 -13.22 29.61 44.30
C ASN A 137 -14.37 29.01 45.13
N LEU A 138 -14.27 27.74 45.53
CA LEU A 138 -15.28 27.09 46.39
C LEU A 138 -15.25 27.63 47.83
N ALA A 139 -14.07 28.00 48.34
CA ALA A 139 -13.93 28.66 49.64
C ALA A 139 -14.52 30.09 49.62
N ILE A 140 -14.43 30.80 48.49
CA ILE A 140 -15.06 32.12 48.29
C ILE A 140 -16.59 31.98 48.13
N SER A 141 -17.06 30.88 47.54
CA SER A 141 -18.50 30.65 47.29
C SER A 141 -19.29 30.17 48.51
N LEU A 142 -18.63 29.68 49.57
CA LEU A 142 -19.29 29.18 50.79
C LEU A 142 -19.67 30.29 51.79
N ASP A 143 -19.21 31.52 51.56
CA ASP A 143 -19.54 32.70 52.37
C ASP A 143 -20.74 33.51 51.80
N SER A 144 -21.23 33.16 50.60
CA SER A 144 -22.30 33.90 49.93
C SER A 144 -23.55 33.03 49.66
N ASN A 145 -24.44 33.08 50.65
CA ASN A 145 -25.91 33.00 50.58
C ASN A 145 -26.66 31.65 50.46
N HIS A 146 -27.36 31.37 51.56
CA HIS A 146 -28.73 30.86 51.70
C HIS A 146 -29.59 30.91 50.41
N GLY A 147 -30.14 29.76 50.00
CA GLY A 147 -31.37 29.70 49.18
C GLY A 147 -31.30 29.11 47.75
N LYS A 148 -31.21 27.78 47.66
CA LYS A 148 -31.86 26.87 46.67
C LYS A 148 -31.68 27.03 45.12
N LYS A 149 -31.23 25.89 44.56
CA LYS A 149 -31.49 25.23 43.24
C LYS A 149 -30.87 25.88 41.98
N VAL A 150 -29.76 25.38 41.45
CA VAL A 150 -29.54 24.10 40.71
C VAL A 150 -30.37 23.99 39.43
N THR A 151 -29.80 24.48 38.33
CA THR A 151 -29.71 23.77 37.04
C THR A 151 -28.59 24.41 36.22
N SER A 152 -27.38 23.84 36.24
CA SER A 152 -26.40 24.11 35.18
C SER A 152 -25.48 22.91 34.94
N CYS A 153 -26.08 21.77 34.62
CA CYS A 153 -25.43 20.78 33.75
C CYS A 153 -25.68 21.10 32.26
N LEU A 154 -26.01 22.35 31.91
CA LEU A 154 -26.45 22.76 30.57
C LEU A 154 -26.00 24.20 30.24
N GLN A 155 -24.73 24.53 30.48
CA GLN A 155 -24.24 25.88 30.12
C GLN A 155 -22.76 25.91 29.70
N LYS A 156 -21.98 24.83 29.84
CA LYS A 156 -20.54 24.86 29.52
C LYS A 156 -20.12 24.02 28.30
N ASP A 157 -21.06 23.30 27.70
CA ASP A 157 -20.85 22.61 26.41
C ASP A 157 -20.98 23.56 25.21
N ARG A 158 -21.77 24.64 25.33
CA ARG A 158 -21.99 25.59 24.21
C ARG A 158 -20.75 26.39 23.79
N HIS A 159 -19.77 26.57 24.68
CA HIS A 159 -18.58 27.39 24.38
C HIS A 159 -17.45 26.58 23.73
N LEU A 160 -17.41 25.24 23.90
CA LEU A 160 -16.39 24.40 23.27
C LEU A 160 -16.81 23.96 21.86
N GLU A 161 -18.12 23.89 21.62
CA GLU A 161 -18.68 23.61 20.29
C GLU A 161 -18.71 24.87 19.38
N GLU A 162 -18.71 26.08 19.97
CA GLU A 162 -18.49 27.33 19.23
C GLU A 162 -17.03 27.54 18.81
N GLU A 163 -16.06 27.13 19.63
CA GLU A 163 -14.62 27.19 19.28
C GLU A 163 -14.26 26.19 18.15
N LEU A 164 -14.94 25.04 18.08
CA LEU A 164 -14.75 24.05 17.02
C LEU A 164 -15.28 24.53 15.65
N LYS A 165 -16.40 25.30 15.63
CA LYS A 165 -16.95 25.90 14.41
C LYS A 165 -16.13 27.06 13.86
N CYS A 166 -15.45 27.82 14.72
CA CYS A 166 -14.56 28.90 14.29
C CYS A 166 -13.30 28.38 13.60
N GLN A 167 -12.78 27.20 13.99
CA GLN A 167 -11.61 26.61 13.35
C GLN A 167 -11.90 26.02 11.96
N GLU A 168 -13.06 25.40 11.75
CA GLU A 168 -13.46 24.86 10.44
C GLU A 168 -13.66 25.97 9.38
N GLN A 169 -14.13 27.16 9.78
CA GLN A 169 -14.28 28.32 8.89
C GLN A 169 -12.96 29.05 8.56
N GLU A 170 -11.92 28.87 9.36
CA GLU A 170 -10.60 29.50 9.12
C GLU A 170 -9.75 28.69 8.14
N GLU A 171 -9.90 27.36 8.10
CA GLU A 171 -9.24 26.48 7.13
C GLU A 171 -9.81 26.63 5.71
N GLU A 172 -11.12 26.83 5.54
CA GLU A 172 -11.76 27.03 4.22
C GLU A 172 -11.33 28.37 3.56
N LYS A 173 -11.13 29.44 4.36
CA LYS A 173 -10.62 30.75 3.91
C LYS A 173 -9.12 30.78 3.58
N LEU A 174 -8.35 29.82 4.09
CA LEU A 174 -6.92 29.69 3.76
C LEU A 174 -6.73 28.92 2.45
N GLN A 175 -7.65 28.02 2.12
CA GLN A 175 -7.65 27.26 0.86
C GLN A 175 -8.03 28.14 -0.34
N GLU A 176 -8.96 29.08 -0.19
CA GLU A 176 -9.36 30.01 -1.26
C GLU A 176 -8.26 31.06 -1.60
N ARG A 177 -7.43 31.45 -0.63
CA ARG A 177 -6.31 32.39 -0.83
C ARG A 177 -5.11 31.76 -1.56
N THR A 178 -5.01 30.44 -1.58
CA THR A 178 -3.88 29.73 -2.21
C THR A 178 -4.08 29.57 -3.73
N HIS A 179 -5.33 29.60 -4.21
CA HIS A 179 -5.63 29.49 -5.64
C HIS A 179 -5.53 30.78 -6.46
N GLN A 180 -5.47 31.97 -5.82
CA GLN A 180 -5.44 33.25 -6.54
C GLN A 180 -4.04 33.85 -6.78
N LYS A 181 -2.95 33.14 -6.43
CA LYS A 181 -1.57 33.63 -6.62
C LYS A 181 -0.81 32.84 -7.70
N LYS A 182 -1.30 32.89 -8.94
CA LYS A 182 -0.51 32.58 -10.15
C LYS A 182 0.13 33.86 -10.69
N PRO A 183 1.45 33.90 -10.94
CA PRO A 183 2.07 35.03 -11.64
C PRO A 183 1.81 34.96 -13.16
N LYS A 184 1.26 36.04 -13.74
CA LYS A 184 1.66 36.57 -15.06
C LYS A 184 3.12 37.04 -14.92
N LYS A 185 4.09 36.90 -15.83
CA LYS A 185 4.16 36.80 -17.30
C LYS A 185 5.64 36.50 -17.64
N GLU A 186 5.97 35.80 -18.72
CA GLU A 186 7.07 36.18 -19.66
C GLU A 186 6.90 35.33 -20.94
N GLU A 187 6.31 35.96 -21.95
CA GLU A 187 6.31 35.54 -23.33
C GLU A 187 7.33 36.46 -24.02
N ARG A 188 8.49 35.90 -24.39
CA ARG A 188 9.31 36.35 -25.50
C ARG A 188 10.21 35.21 -25.97
#